data_AF-A0A524BEX0-F1
#
_entry.id   AF-A0A524BEX0-F1
#
_cell.length_a   1.000
_cell.length_b   1.000
_cell.length_c   1.000
_cell.angle_alpha   90.00
_cell.angle_beta   90.00
_cell.angle_gamma   90.00
#
_symmetry.space_group_name_H-M   'P 1'
#
loop_
_entity.id
_entity.type
_entity.pdbx_description
1 polymer ?
#
loop_
_entity_poly.entity_id
_entity_poly.type
_entity_poly.pdbx_seq_one_letter_code
_entity_poly.pdbx_strand_id
1 'polypeptide(L)'
;MTHPDTLTLHAAAKSLAISPAEVHDIEIAIAHAIEHGELHANVKRWATEQWEGKQLPGNINRLDTFIEREELMRWRQVCHSRSGS
;
A
#
# COMPACT_ATOMS: atom_id res chain seq x y z
N MET A 1 20.47 5.36 6.54
CA MET A 1 20.22 3.93 6.79
C MET A 1 18.91 3.55 6.11
N THR A 2 18.98 3.07 4.87
CA THR A 2 17.84 2.44 4.20
C THR A 2 17.54 1.16 4.95
N HIS A 3 16.41 1.09 5.63
CA HIS A 3 16.01 -0.13 6.31
C HIS A 3 15.78 -1.18 5.21
N PRO A 4 16.49 -2.33 5.23
CA PRO A 4 16.38 -3.35 4.18
C PRO A 4 14.97 -3.98 4.10
N ASP A 5 14.06 -3.58 4.99
CA ASP A 5 12.73 -4.16 5.14
C ASP A 5 11.58 -3.19 4.78
N THR A 6 11.89 -2.16 3.99
CA THR A 6 10.87 -1.28 3.40
C THR A 6 10.50 -1.72 1.99
N LEU A 7 9.21 -1.71 1.69
CA LEU A 7 8.64 -2.02 0.38
C LEU A 7 7.93 -0.78 -0.16
N THR A 8 8.00 -0.55 -1.46
CA THR A 8 7.06 0.39 -2.09
C THR A 8 5.64 -0.15 -1.97
N LEU A 9 4.62 0.72 -2.00
CA LEU A 9 3.21 0.31 -2.00
C LEU A 9 2.93 -0.75 -3.08
N HIS A 10 3.49 -0.54 -4.28
CA HIS A 10 3.38 -1.51 -5.37
C HIS A 10 4.04 -2.86 -5.05
N ALA A 11 5.23 -2.85 -4.43
CA ALA A 11 5.93 -4.07 -4.03
C ALA A 11 5.21 -4.80 -2.88
N ALA A 12 4.63 -4.05 -1.94
CA ALA A 12 3.78 -4.57 -0.88
C ALA A 12 2.55 -5.27 -1.46
N ALA A 13 1.85 -4.62 -2.40
CA ALA A 13 0.68 -5.20 -3.06
C ALA A 13 1.04 -6.49 -3.82
N LYS A 14 2.16 -6.50 -4.56
CA LYS A 14 2.66 -7.72 -5.23
C LYS A 14 3.01 -8.84 -4.26
N SER A 15 3.49 -8.52 -3.06
CA SER A 15 3.82 -9.52 -2.04
C SER A 15 2.58 -10.15 -1.40
N LEU A 16 1.42 -9.49 -1.49
CA LEU A 16 0.15 -9.96 -0.93
C LEU A 16 -0.75 -10.63 -1.97
N ALA A 17 -0.62 -10.22 -3.24
CA ALA A 17 -1.40 -10.74 -4.35
C ALA A 17 -1.08 -12.22 -4.63
N ILE A 18 -2.11 -13.03 -4.81
CA ILE A 18 -1.97 -14.43 -5.24
C ILE A 18 -1.91 -14.51 -6.77
N SER A 19 -2.52 -13.52 -7.45
CA SER A 19 -2.50 -13.38 -8.90
C SER A 19 -2.19 -11.94 -9.35
N PRO A 20 -1.65 -11.73 -10.57
CA PRO A 20 -1.38 -10.39 -11.09
C PRO A 20 -2.63 -9.50 -11.22
N ALA A 21 -3.81 -10.10 -11.33
CA ALA A 21 -5.08 -9.39 -11.44
C ALA A 21 -5.45 -8.66 -10.15
N GLU A 22 -5.12 -9.23 -8.99
CA GLU A 22 -5.46 -8.69 -7.66
C GLU A 22 -4.54 -7.56 -7.20
N VAL A 23 -3.37 -7.40 -7.85
CA VAL A 23 -2.35 -6.42 -7.42
C VAL A 23 -2.97 -5.03 -7.28
N HIS A 24 -3.78 -4.60 -8.25
CA HIS A 24 -4.35 -3.27 -8.22
C HIS A 24 -5.42 -3.10 -7.12
N ASP A 25 -6.26 -4.11 -6.90
CA ASP A 25 -7.26 -4.05 -5.83
C ASP A 25 -6.59 -3.99 -4.46
N ILE A 26 -5.47 -4.69 -4.29
CA ILE A 26 -4.65 -4.62 -3.08
C ILE A 26 -3.95 -3.27 -2.95
N GLU A 27 -3.44 -2.67 -4.04
CA GLU A 27 -2.91 -1.30 -4.02
C GLU A 27 -3.96 -0.30 -3.50
N ILE A 28 -5.20 -0.42 -3.97
CA ILE A 28 -6.33 0.40 -3.50
C ILE A 28 -6.60 0.17 -2.02
N ALA A 29 -6.65 -1.09 -1.56
CA ALA A 29 -6.87 -1.40 -0.15
C ALA A 29 -5.77 -0.84 0.76
N ILE A 30 -4.50 -0.95 0.35
CA ILE A 30 -3.35 -0.37 1.05
C ILE A 30 -3.45 1.16 1.08
N ALA A 31 -3.77 1.78 -0.06
CA ALA A 31 -3.95 3.23 -0.14
C ALA A 31 -5.04 3.74 0.81
N HIS A 32 -6.18 3.03 0.89
CA HIS A 32 -7.23 3.34 1.85
C HIS A 32 -6.75 3.22 3.30
N ALA A 33 -6.07 2.13 3.66
CA ALA A 33 -5.55 1.94 5.00
C ALA A 33 -4.59 3.06 5.42
N ILE A 34 -3.76 3.53 4.48
CA ILE A 34 -2.87 4.67 4.70
C ILE A 34 -3.66 5.96 4.92
N GLU A 35 -4.63 6.27 4.06
CA GLU A 35 -5.46 7.48 4.18
C GLU A 35 -6.28 7.51 5.48
N HIS A 36 -6.70 6.34 5.98
CA HIS A 36 -7.42 6.19 7.23
C HIS A 36 -6.49 6.11 8.47
N GLY A 37 -5.16 6.10 8.28
CA GLY A 37 -4.19 5.98 9.38
C GLY A 37 -4.12 4.58 10.00
N GLU A 38 -4.69 3.57 9.35
CA GLU A 38 -4.68 2.16 9.78
C GLU A 38 -3.37 1.44 9.41
N LEU A 39 -2.63 1.97 8.44
CA LEU A 39 -1.32 1.48 8.02
C LEU A 39 -0.32 2.63 7.97
N HIS A 40 0.76 2.54 8.74
CA HIS A 40 1.82 3.54 8.70
C HIS A 40 2.68 3.39 7.45
N ALA A 41 2.90 4.50 6.75
CA ALA A 41 3.70 4.57 5.54
C ALA A 41 4.37 5.93 5.40
N ASN A 42 5.53 5.97 4.76
CA ASN A 42 6.13 7.19 4.28
C ASN A 42 5.46 7.59 2.95
N VAL A 43 4.37 8.34 3.06
CA VAL A 43 3.48 8.66 1.95
C VAL A 43 4.09 9.72 1.04
N LYS A 44 4.09 9.42 -0.25
CA LYS A 44 4.39 10.38 -1.32
C LYS A 44 3.18 10.49 -2.22
N ARG A 45 2.78 11.72 -2.54
CA ARG A 45 1.62 12.00 -3.39
C ARG A 45 2.07 12.68 -4.66
N TRP A 46 1.45 12.31 -5.79
CA TRP A 46 1.65 13.03 -7.04
C TRP A 46 0.93 14.38 -7.01
N ALA A 47 1.58 15.40 -7.55
CA ALA A 47 0.87 16.58 -8.01
C ALA A 47 -0.07 16.16 -9.15
N THR A 48 -1.31 16.65 -9.20
CA THR A 48 -2.38 16.33 -10.18
C THR A 48 -1.96 16.29 -11.65
N GLU A 49 -0.83 16.90 -12.01
CA GLU A 49 -0.29 17.02 -13.37
C GLU A 49 0.81 15.99 -13.72
N GLN A 50 1.33 15.23 -12.75
CA GLN A 50 2.47 14.31 -12.91
C GLN A 50 2.07 12.83 -12.87
N TRP A 51 0.84 12.50 -13.27
CA TRP A 51 0.27 11.17 -13.04
C TRP A 51 0.55 10.24 -14.22
N GLU A 52 1.01 9.02 -13.93
CA GLU A 52 1.13 7.94 -14.90
C GLU A 52 0.36 6.68 -14.45
N GLY A 53 -0.55 6.18 -15.29
CA GLY A 53 -1.21 4.89 -15.09
C GLY A 53 -2.45 4.90 -14.18
N LYS A 54 -2.68 3.80 -13.44
CA LYS A 54 -3.89 3.62 -12.62
C LYS A 54 -3.83 4.47 -11.35
N GLN A 55 -4.91 5.18 -11.07
CA GLN A 55 -5.03 6.08 -9.92
C GLN A 55 -5.18 5.30 -8.61
N LEU A 56 -4.61 5.84 -7.54
CA LEU A 56 -4.85 5.40 -6.17
C LEU A 56 -5.57 6.49 -5.37
N PRO A 57 -6.39 6.11 -4.37
CA PRO A 57 -6.96 7.04 -3.40
C PRO A 57 -5.90 7.99 -2.83
N GLY A 58 -6.27 9.26 -2.63
CA GLY A 58 -5.37 10.28 -2.06
C GLY A 58 -4.21 10.71 -2.97
N ASN A 59 -4.22 10.30 -4.24
CA ASN A 59 -3.16 10.56 -5.22
C ASN A 59 -1.80 9.99 -4.79
N ILE A 60 -1.84 8.87 -4.05
CA ILE A 60 -0.65 8.22 -3.52
C ILE A 60 0.20 7.67 -4.67
N ASN A 61 1.47 8.03 -4.68
CA ASN A 61 2.46 7.47 -5.60
C ASN A 61 2.84 6.06 -5.13
N ARG A 62 2.36 5.05 -5.86
CA ARG A 62 2.60 3.64 -5.54
C ARG A 62 4.07 3.19 -5.59
N LEU A 63 4.91 3.93 -6.32
CA LEU A 63 6.34 3.60 -6.52
C LEU A 63 7.25 4.35 -5.55
N ASP A 64 6.79 5.45 -4.96
CA ASP A 64 7.59 6.31 -4.06
C ASP A 64 6.98 6.40 -2.65
N THR A 65 5.87 5.72 -2.40
CA THR A 65 5.33 5.51 -1.04
C THR A 65 5.91 4.23 -0.47
N PHE A 66 6.59 4.34 0.67
CA PHE A 66 7.30 3.23 1.31
C PHE A 66 6.59 2.78 2.59
N ILE A 67 6.48 1.47 2.76
CA ILE A 67 5.81 0.80 3.88
C ILE A 67 6.82 -0.15 4.51
N GLU A 68 6.93 -0.13 5.84
CA GLU A 68 7.71 -1.13 6.56
C GLU A 68 7.00 -2.48 6.50
N ARG A 69 7.75 -3.56 6.24
CA ARG A 69 7.16 -4.90 6.15
C ARG A 69 6.49 -5.32 7.45
N GLU A 70 7.02 -4.93 8.61
CA GLU A 70 6.37 -5.20 9.90
C GLU A 70 4.98 -4.56 9.99
N GLU A 71 4.87 -3.29 9.60
CA GLU A 71 3.59 -2.57 9.54
C GLU A 71 2.62 -3.22 8.54
N LEU A 72 3.12 -3.62 7.36
CA LEU A 72 2.32 -4.34 6.37
C LEU A 72 1.77 -5.66 6.93
N MET A 73 2.60 -6.42 7.65
CA MET A 73 2.20 -7.70 8.25
C MET A 73 1.19 -7.51 9.40
N ARG A 74 1.38 -6.50 10.25
CA ARG A 74 0.40 -6.12 11.29
C ARG A 74 -0.94 -5.77 10.67
N TRP A 75 -0.94 -4.89 9.67
CA TRP A 75 -2.15 -4.48 8.98
C TRP A 75 -2.86 -5.68 8.31
N ARG A 76 -2.11 -6.58 7.67
CA ARG A 76 -2.67 -7.80 7.08
C ARG A 76 -3.37 -8.67 8.12
N GLN A 77 -2.79 -8.84 9.31
CA GLN A 77 -3.41 -9.60 10.40
C GLN A 77 -4.72 -8.94 10.87
N VAL A 78 -4.75 -7.61 10.98
CA VAL A 78 -5.94 -6.84 11.35
C VAL A 78 -7.04 -6.93 10.28
N CYS A 79 -6.68 -6.88 8.99
CA CYS A 79 -7.66 -7.03 7.92
C CYS A 79 -8.27 -8.43 7.88
N HIS A 80 -7.44 -9.46 8.13
CA HIS A 80 -7.91 -10.84 8.19
C HIS A 80 -8.86 -11.09 9.38
N SER A 81 -8.58 -10.47 10.53
CA SER A 81 -9.48 -10.59 11.70
C SER A 81 -10.79 -9.82 11.53
N ARG A 82 -10.79 -8.68 10.83
CA ARG A 82 -12.02 -7.92 10.51
C ARG A 82 -12.93 -8.60 9.49
N SER A 83 -12.39 -9.49 8.67
CA SER A 83 -13.17 -10.23 7.66
C SER A 83 -13.91 -11.45 8.23
N GLY A 84 -13.75 -11.75 9.54
CA GLY A 84 -14.29 -12.93 10.21
C GLY A 84 -15.28 -12.62 11.34
N SER A 85 -15.98 -11.48 11.31
CA SER A 85 -17.03 -11.12 12.28
C SER A 85 -18.42 -11.11 11.64
#